data_AF-A0AB35BDL7-F1
#
_entry.id   AF-A0AB35BDL7-F1
#
_cell.length_a   1.000
_cell.length_b   1.000
_cell.length_c   1.000
_cell.angle_alpha   90.00
_cell.angle_beta   90.00
_cell.angle_gamma   90.00
#
_symmetry.space_group_name_H-M   'P 1'
#
loop_
_entity.id
_entity.type
_entity.pdbx_description
1 polymer ?
#
loop_
_entity_poly.entity_id
_entity_poly.type
_entity_poly.pdbx_seq_one_letter_code
_entity_poly.pdbx_strand_id
1 'polypeptide(L)'
;MRVLDTRQPVEAGIRRQQHPDLTGDVFDGRLDAGVDAVPDDTAGAFFVTCVGRYGVSAGSYQQIRGAEAVNFDVADNDIRAGMTRQLWGARVLQAGDAFLPDCERNERWTFTVFAGEELIDGLAQSGTVLKSRVRFRLGKSDRGIGSARITPALFAGHL
;
A
#
# COMPACT_ATOMS: atom_id res chain seq x y z
N MET A 1 -17.73 10.76 12.88
CA MET A 1 -16.85 11.43 11.90
C MET A 1 -16.61 10.45 10.77
N ARG A 2 -16.85 10.80 9.49
CA ARG A 2 -16.46 9.92 8.37
C ARG A 2 -14.96 10.09 8.17
N VAL A 3 -14.17 9.11 8.61
CA VAL A 3 -12.73 9.05 8.36
C VAL A 3 -12.53 8.78 6.87
N LEU A 4 -11.54 9.41 6.25
CA LEU A 4 -11.18 9.13 4.86
C LEU A 4 -10.59 7.71 4.77
N ASP A 5 -11.38 6.77 4.24
CA ASP A 5 -10.96 5.40 4.07
C ASP A 5 -10.26 5.22 2.71
N THR A 6 -8.97 4.84 2.76
CA THR A 6 -8.11 4.63 1.60
C THR A 6 -8.07 3.18 1.14
N ARG A 7 -8.73 2.25 1.86
CA ARG A 7 -8.87 0.85 1.46
C ARG A 7 -9.85 0.70 0.30
N GLN A 8 -10.73 1.66 0.08
CA GLN A 8 -11.72 1.65 -0.98
C GLN A 8 -11.37 2.70 -2.04
N PRO A 9 -11.99 2.62 -3.24
CA PRO A 9 -11.85 3.66 -4.25
C PRO A 9 -12.17 5.04 -3.67
N VAL A 10 -11.23 5.96 -3.82
CA VAL A 10 -11.45 7.35 -3.46
C VAL A 10 -12.16 8.06 -4.62
N GLU A 11 -13.00 9.05 -4.30
CA GLU A 11 -13.69 9.84 -5.33
C GLU A 11 -12.70 10.47 -6.32
N ALA A 12 -13.04 10.43 -7.61
CA ALA A 12 -12.20 11.01 -8.66
C ALA A 12 -11.94 12.52 -8.48
N GLY A 13 -12.87 13.25 -7.84
CA GLY A 13 -12.67 14.66 -7.47
C GLY A 13 -11.49 14.86 -6.52
N ILE A 14 -11.36 14.02 -5.50
CA ILE A 14 -10.25 14.04 -4.54
C ILE A 14 -8.94 13.74 -5.26
N ARG A 15 -8.91 12.75 -6.16
CA ARG A 15 -7.71 12.42 -6.95
C ARG A 15 -7.24 13.57 -7.84
N ARG A 16 -8.15 14.29 -8.49
CA ARG A 16 -7.82 15.46 -9.30
C ARG A 16 -7.29 16.63 -8.47
N GLN A 17 -7.78 16.79 -7.24
CA GLN A 17 -7.25 17.77 -6.29
C GLN A 17 -5.87 17.37 -5.76
N GLN A 18 -5.61 16.06 -5.64
CA GLN A 18 -4.32 15.51 -5.22
C GLN A 18 -3.23 15.71 -6.28
N HIS A 19 -3.50 15.32 -7.53
CA HIS A 19 -2.56 15.46 -8.65
C HIS A 19 -3.33 15.58 -9.98
N PRO A 20 -3.04 16.56 -10.86
CA PRO A 20 -3.86 16.88 -12.03
C PRO A 20 -4.02 15.71 -13.01
N ASP A 21 -3.00 14.87 -13.11
CA ASP A 21 -2.99 13.70 -13.97
C ASP A 21 -3.74 12.47 -13.44
N LEU A 22 -4.18 12.47 -12.18
CA LEU A 22 -4.94 11.36 -11.63
C LEU A 22 -6.42 11.50 -11.97
N THR A 23 -6.98 10.44 -12.55
CA THR A 23 -8.36 10.44 -13.08
C THR A 23 -9.34 9.64 -12.21
N GLY A 24 -8.85 8.98 -11.16
CA GLY A 24 -9.62 8.13 -10.27
C GLY A 24 -8.92 6.80 -10.00
N ASP A 25 -9.70 5.85 -9.50
CA ASP A 25 -9.19 4.55 -9.04
C ASP A 25 -9.70 3.41 -9.95
N VAL A 26 -8.97 2.30 -9.95
CA VAL A 26 -9.42 1.00 -10.50
C VAL A 26 -9.27 -0.03 -9.40
N PHE A 27 -10.36 -0.70 -9.08
CA PHE A 27 -10.42 -1.63 -7.96
C PHE A 27 -10.91 -2.98 -8.45
N ASP A 28 -10.18 -4.03 -8.11
CA ASP A 28 -10.61 -5.40 -8.38
C ASP A 28 -11.78 -5.75 -7.47
N GLY A 29 -12.93 -6.10 -8.05
CA GLY A 29 -14.17 -6.33 -7.29
C GLY A 29 -14.15 -7.55 -6.37
N ARG A 30 -13.08 -8.36 -6.40
CA ARG A 30 -12.85 -9.47 -5.47
C ARG A 30 -12.14 -9.05 -4.19
N LEU A 31 -11.56 -7.85 -4.14
CA LEU A 31 -10.92 -7.33 -2.94
C LEU A 31 -11.98 -7.16 -1.84
N ASP A 32 -11.66 -7.66 -0.66
CA ASP A 32 -12.48 -7.52 0.53
C ASP A 32 -12.34 -6.11 1.16
N ALA A 33 -12.82 -5.95 2.39
CA ALA A 33 -12.75 -4.69 3.12
C ALA A 33 -11.31 -4.17 3.31
N GLY A 34 -10.31 -5.05 3.29
CA GLY A 34 -8.92 -4.76 3.64
C GLY A 34 -8.71 -4.59 5.15
N VAL A 35 -7.44 -4.52 5.55
CA VAL A 35 -7.06 -4.35 6.97
C VAL A 35 -7.21 -2.89 7.39
N ASP A 36 -7.94 -2.63 8.48
CA ASP A 36 -7.82 -1.37 9.22
C ASP A 36 -6.59 -1.45 10.12
N ALA A 37 -5.56 -0.66 9.80
CA ALA A 37 -4.37 -0.56 10.62
C ALA A 37 -4.61 0.32 11.86
N VAL A 38 -5.67 1.13 11.87
CA VAL A 38 -6.00 2.00 13.00
C VAL A 38 -6.56 1.14 14.14
N PRO A 39 -5.97 1.16 15.35
CA PRO A 39 -6.53 0.44 16.50
C PRO A 39 -7.97 0.87 16.81
N ASP A 40 -8.76 -0.07 17.33
CA ASP A 40 -10.10 0.25 17.81
C ASP A 40 -10.03 1.32 18.92
N ASP A 41 -11.08 2.13 19.01
CA ASP A 41 -11.27 3.16 20.05
C ASP A 41 -10.19 4.27 20.12
N THR A 42 -9.31 4.42 19.12
CA THR A 42 -8.41 5.60 19.03
C THR A 42 -8.99 6.77 18.24
N ALA A 43 -8.67 8.00 18.65
CA ALA A 43 -8.97 9.22 17.91
C ALA A 43 -8.05 9.43 16.68
N GLY A 44 -6.89 8.78 16.65
CA GLY A 44 -5.98 8.86 15.51
C GLY A 44 -4.70 8.06 15.73
N ALA A 45 -4.28 7.29 14.73
CA ALA A 45 -3.07 6.49 14.74
C ALA A 45 -1.98 7.13 13.87
N PHE A 46 -0.73 7.07 14.35
CA PHE A 46 0.44 7.54 13.62
C PHE A 46 1.26 6.35 13.12
N PHE A 47 1.71 6.45 11.86
CA PHE A 47 2.57 5.45 11.24
C PHE A 47 3.79 6.13 10.61
N VAL A 48 4.94 5.47 10.71
CA VAL A 48 6.16 5.82 9.99
C VAL A 48 6.38 4.81 8.89
N THR A 49 6.55 5.26 7.64
CA THR A 49 6.68 4.39 6.47
C THR A 49 7.75 4.90 5.50
N CYS A 50 8.13 4.08 4.53
CA CYS A 50 9.07 4.47 3.48
C CYS A 50 8.55 5.64 2.65
N VAL A 51 9.32 6.73 2.61
CA VAL A 51 9.08 7.89 1.75
C VAL A 51 9.91 7.80 0.47
N GLY A 52 9.35 8.23 -0.66
CA GLY A 52 10.03 8.25 -1.98
C GLY A 52 9.24 7.59 -3.11
N ARG A 53 9.84 7.52 -4.31
CA ARG A 53 9.22 6.99 -5.54
C ARG A 53 9.00 5.48 -5.52
N TYR A 54 9.89 4.75 -4.86
CA TYR A 54 9.95 3.30 -4.88
C TYR A 54 9.90 2.75 -3.45
N GLY A 55 9.21 1.64 -3.27
CA GLY A 55 9.35 0.84 -2.05
C GLY A 55 10.64 0.01 -2.03
N VAL A 56 10.73 -0.91 -1.08
CA VAL A 56 11.87 -1.83 -0.93
C VAL A 56 11.64 -3.09 -1.77
N SER A 57 12.68 -3.61 -2.41
CA SER A 57 12.61 -4.90 -3.13
C SER A 57 12.82 -6.05 -2.14
N ALA A 58 11.79 -6.87 -1.94
CA ALA A 58 11.82 -7.96 -0.94
C ALA A 58 11.32 -9.32 -1.47
N GLY A 59 11.10 -9.45 -2.79
CA GLY A 59 10.64 -10.71 -3.42
C GLY A 59 9.12 -10.81 -3.55
N SER A 60 8.62 -12.05 -3.60
CA SER A 60 7.19 -12.37 -3.70
C SER A 60 6.48 -12.28 -2.35
N TYR A 61 5.14 -12.23 -2.35
CA TYR A 61 4.34 -12.27 -1.12
C TYR A 61 4.72 -13.47 -0.23
N GLN A 62 4.84 -14.66 -0.83
CA GLN A 62 5.19 -15.88 -0.08
C GLN A 62 6.60 -15.79 0.53
N GLN A 63 7.56 -15.20 -0.19
CA GLN A 63 8.91 -14.97 0.34
C GLN A 63 8.89 -13.97 1.52
N ILE A 64 8.10 -12.90 1.42
CA ILE A 64 7.99 -11.88 2.47
C ILE A 64 7.31 -12.45 3.74
N ARG A 65 6.19 -13.17 3.58
CA ARG A 65 5.46 -13.79 4.71
C ARG A 65 6.22 -14.96 5.32
N GLY A 66 6.92 -15.75 4.51
CA GLY A 66 7.70 -16.90 4.95
C GLY A 66 9.09 -16.58 5.51
N ALA A 67 9.55 -15.34 5.36
CA ALA A 67 10.83 -14.91 5.91
C ALA A 67 10.82 -14.88 7.45
N GLU A 68 11.97 -15.14 8.05
CA GLU A 68 12.15 -15.05 9.51
C GLU A 68 11.79 -13.66 10.03
N ALA A 69 11.12 -13.60 11.18
CA ALA A 69 10.61 -12.36 11.76
C ALA A 69 11.72 -11.32 11.98
N VAL A 70 12.92 -11.75 12.35
CA VAL A 70 14.10 -10.87 12.56
C VAL A 70 14.44 -10.01 11.34
N ASN A 71 14.07 -10.43 10.12
CA ASN A 71 14.30 -9.66 8.89
C ASN A 71 13.31 -8.49 8.73
N PHE A 72 12.22 -8.49 9.49
CA PHE A 72 11.15 -7.50 9.47
C PHE A 72 10.84 -6.94 10.85
N ASP A 73 11.67 -7.23 11.85
CA ASP A 73 11.52 -6.65 13.18
C ASP A 73 12.19 -5.28 13.23
N VAL A 74 11.43 -4.26 13.64
CA VAL A 74 11.95 -2.93 13.91
C VAL A 74 11.38 -2.46 15.24
N ALA A 75 12.24 -2.29 16.24
CA ALA A 75 11.84 -1.91 17.59
C ALA A 75 10.76 -2.84 18.17
N ASP A 76 10.98 -4.17 18.07
CA ASP A 76 10.07 -5.22 18.56
C ASP A 76 8.69 -5.22 17.86
N ASN A 77 8.62 -4.68 16.64
CA ASN A 77 7.42 -4.65 15.82
C ASN A 77 7.67 -5.30 14.45
N ASP A 78 6.79 -6.24 14.06
CA ASP A 78 6.77 -6.79 12.71
C ASP A 78 6.19 -5.77 11.72
N ILE A 79 7.07 -5.10 10.97
CA ILE A 79 6.69 -4.05 10.02
C ILE A 79 5.89 -4.56 8.81
N ARG A 80 5.74 -5.89 8.65
CA ARG A 80 4.85 -6.48 7.64
C ARG A 80 3.40 -6.18 7.94
N ALA A 81 3.01 -6.05 9.22
CA ALA A 81 1.65 -5.69 9.61
C ALA A 81 1.20 -4.35 9.00
N GLY A 82 2.14 -3.41 8.81
CA GLY A 82 1.88 -2.12 8.18
C GLY A 82 1.91 -2.12 6.64
N MET A 83 2.19 -3.25 5.99
CA MET A 83 2.20 -3.35 4.52
C MET A 83 0.77 -3.55 3.99
N THR A 84 -0.12 -2.61 4.28
CA THR A 84 -1.55 -2.69 3.94
C THR A 84 -1.94 -1.78 2.80
N ARG A 85 -3.08 -2.07 2.18
CA ARG A 85 -3.72 -1.21 1.18
C ARG A 85 -4.06 0.16 1.73
N GLN A 86 -4.52 0.21 2.99
CA GLN A 86 -4.84 1.46 3.68
C GLN A 86 -3.62 2.40 3.73
N LEU A 87 -2.49 1.91 4.24
CA LEU A 87 -1.31 2.74 4.46
C LEU A 87 -0.61 3.11 3.14
N TRP A 88 -0.60 2.21 2.16
CA TRP A 88 -0.14 2.58 0.81
C TRP A 88 -1.07 3.60 0.14
N GLY A 89 -2.39 3.45 0.27
CA GLY A 89 -3.37 4.42 -0.24
C GLY A 89 -3.24 5.80 0.41
N ALA A 90 -2.94 5.85 1.71
CA ALA A 90 -2.62 7.08 2.43
C ALA A 90 -1.32 7.71 1.92
N ARG A 91 -0.26 6.91 1.72
CA ARG A 91 1.00 7.35 1.10
C ARG A 91 0.77 7.94 -0.29
N VAL A 92 -0.10 7.35 -1.11
CA VAL A 92 -0.48 7.93 -2.40
C VAL A 92 -1.09 9.30 -2.19
N LEU A 93 -2.14 9.43 -1.36
CA LEU A 93 -2.81 10.71 -1.10
C LEU A 93 -1.84 11.80 -0.59
N GLN A 94 -0.97 11.44 0.34
CA GLN A 94 0.01 12.35 0.94
C GLN A 94 1.12 12.79 -0.02
N ALA A 95 1.36 12.05 -1.11
CA ALA A 95 2.37 12.42 -2.10
C ALA A 95 2.04 13.73 -2.84
N GLY A 96 0.76 14.15 -2.87
CA GLY A 96 0.32 15.38 -3.52
C GLY A 96 0.78 15.48 -4.99
N ASP A 97 1.33 16.65 -5.34
CA ASP A 97 1.89 16.97 -6.66
C ASP A 97 3.38 16.62 -6.80
N ALA A 98 3.99 16.03 -5.76
CA ALA A 98 5.35 15.55 -5.82
C ALA A 98 5.45 14.24 -6.62
N PHE A 99 6.36 13.35 -6.24
CA PHE A 99 6.53 12.09 -6.96
C PHE A 99 5.59 11.00 -6.45
N LEU A 100 4.58 10.65 -7.25
CA LEU A 100 3.66 9.56 -6.94
C LEU A 100 4.41 8.22 -6.77
N PRO A 101 4.09 7.44 -5.73
CA PRO A 101 4.72 6.15 -5.49
C PRO A 101 4.29 5.12 -6.54
N ASP A 102 5.19 4.21 -6.91
CA ASP A 102 4.88 3.05 -7.75
C ASP A 102 4.13 3.41 -9.05
N CYS A 103 4.60 4.48 -9.68
CA CYS A 103 3.97 5.13 -10.81
C CYS A 103 4.67 4.81 -12.13
N GLU A 104 3.90 4.63 -13.20
CA GLU A 104 4.39 4.41 -14.57
C GLU A 104 5.29 5.54 -15.10
N ARG A 105 5.19 6.74 -14.49
CA ARG A 105 5.96 7.93 -14.86
C ARG A 105 7.31 8.01 -14.15
N ASN A 106 7.56 7.14 -13.18
CA ASN A 106 8.87 7.03 -12.58
C ASN A 106 9.85 6.42 -13.59
N GLU A 107 11.16 6.64 -13.40
CA GLU A 107 12.22 6.08 -14.27
C GLU A 107 12.08 4.56 -14.44
N ARG A 108 11.61 3.87 -13.39
CA ARG A 108 11.25 2.46 -13.43
C ARG A 108 9.85 2.28 -12.91
N TRP A 109 9.00 1.57 -13.65
CA TRP A 109 7.69 1.21 -13.14
C TRP A 109 7.81 0.13 -12.06
N THR A 110 7.15 0.36 -10.92
CA THR A 110 7.02 -0.58 -9.80
C THR A 110 5.57 -0.70 -9.35
N PHE A 111 5.28 -1.71 -8.55
CA PHE A 111 4.03 -1.87 -7.81
C PHE A 111 4.34 -2.38 -6.40
N THR A 112 3.49 -2.04 -5.43
CA THR A 112 3.65 -2.50 -4.05
C THR A 112 2.75 -3.72 -3.79
N VAL A 113 3.32 -4.77 -3.19
CA VAL A 113 2.61 -5.94 -2.64
C VAL A 113 2.21 -5.63 -1.20
N PHE A 114 0.97 -5.96 -0.83
CA PHE A 114 0.45 -5.72 0.52
C PHE A 114 0.58 -6.97 1.39
N ALA A 115 1.78 -7.19 1.96
CA ALA A 115 2.06 -8.36 2.81
C ALA A 115 1.48 -8.25 4.24
N GLY A 116 0.83 -7.13 4.57
CA GLY A 116 0.04 -6.97 5.79
C GLY A 116 -1.40 -7.46 5.63
N GLU A 117 -1.81 -7.83 4.41
CA GLU A 117 -3.13 -8.37 4.14
C GLU A 117 -3.06 -9.83 3.72
N GLU A 118 -4.11 -10.59 4.04
CA GLU A 118 -4.21 -11.98 3.67
C GLU A 118 -4.45 -12.16 2.16
N LEU A 119 -4.19 -13.39 1.69
CA LEU A 119 -4.45 -13.77 0.31
C LEU A 119 -5.95 -13.89 0.05
N ILE A 120 -6.37 -13.47 -1.15
CA ILE A 120 -7.74 -13.67 -1.64
C ILE A 120 -7.70 -14.72 -2.74
N ASP A 121 -8.30 -15.88 -2.50
CA ASP A 121 -8.25 -17.04 -3.39
C ASP A 121 -6.80 -17.43 -3.79
N GLY A 122 -5.87 -17.31 -2.84
CA GLY A 122 -4.43 -17.56 -3.08
C GLY A 122 -3.70 -16.46 -3.86
N LEU A 123 -4.36 -15.33 -4.17
CA LEU A 123 -3.77 -14.19 -4.87
C LEU A 123 -3.36 -13.09 -3.89
N ALA A 124 -2.19 -12.51 -4.14
CA ALA A 124 -1.67 -11.39 -3.36
C ALA A 124 -2.26 -10.07 -3.84
N GLN A 125 -2.58 -9.21 -2.89
CA GLN A 125 -3.08 -7.86 -3.13
C GLN A 125 -1.92 -6.90 -3.45
N SER A 126 -2.19 -5.92 -4.30
CA SER A 126 -1.17 -4.97 -4.74
C SER A 126 -1.71 -3.60 -5.16
N GLY A 127 -0.84 -2.59 -5.12
CA GLY A 127 -1.09 -1.20 -5.49
C GLY A 127 -0.11 -0.66 -6.53
N THR A 128 -0.58 0.12 -7.51
CA THR A 128 0.27 0.86 -8.45
C THR A 128 -0.46 2.08 -9.01
N VAL A 129 0.27 3.08 -9.49
CA VAL A 129 -0.29 4.15 -10.33
C VAL A 129 0.03 3.87 -11.79
N LEU A 130 -1.00 3.57 -12.59
CA LEU A 130 -0.83 3.11 -13.97
C LEU A 130 -2.00 3.60 -14.85
N LYS A 131 -1.68 4.14 -16.02
CA LYS A 131 -2.58 4.87 -16.92
C LYS A 131 -3.38 5.93 -16.17
N SER A 132 -2.69 6.83 -15.47
CA SER A 132 -3.32 7.95 -14.74
C SER A 132 -4.37 7.54 -13.69
N ARG A 133 -4.28 6.33 -13.14
CA ARG A 133 -5.20 5.82 -12.12
C ARG A 133 -4.47 5.07 -11.03
N VAL A 134 -4.92 5.23 -9.80
CA VAL A 134 -4.50 4.39 -8.68
C VAL A 134 -5.20 3.04 -8.83
N ARG A 135 -4.45 1.94 -8.78
CA ARG A 135 -4.98 0.62 -9.05
C ARG A 135 -4.74 -0.31 -7.88
N PHE A 136 -5.80 -0.97 -7.44
CA PHE A 136 -5.75 -2.07 -6.49
C PHE A 136 -6.11 -3.36 -7.23
N ARG A 137 -5.23 -4.36 -7.17
CA ARG A 137 -5.32 -5.57 -7.99
C ARG A 137 -4.84 -6.80 -7.25
N LEU A 138 -5.31 -7.95 -7.73
CA LEU A 138 -4.83 -9.27 -7.33
C LEU A 138 -3.81 -9.81 -8.34
N GLY A 139 -2.78 -10.49 -7.83
CA GLY A 139 -1.72 -11.11 -8.61
C GLY A 139 -1.18 -12.40 -7.98
N LYS A 140 -0.28 -13.10 -8.67
CA LYS A 140 0.33 -14.32 -8.16
C LYS A 140 1.13 -14.05 -6.87
N SER A 141 0.92 -14.85 -5.84
CA SER A 141 1.60 -14.68 -4.54
C SER A 141 3.04 -15.17 -4.51
N ASP A 142 3.40 -16.09 -5.41
CA ASP A 142 4.69 -16.80 -5.43
C ASP A 142 5.71 -16.18 -6.38
N ARG A 143 5.31 -15.21 -7.20
CA ARG A 143 6.16 -14.64 -8.25
C ARG A 143 6.82 -13.33 -7.83
N GLY A 144 8.11 -13.41 -7.48
CA GLY A 144 8.94 -12.23 -7.25
C GLY A 144 9.40 -11.67 -8.60
N ILE A 145 8.79 -10.58 -9.07
CA ILE A 145 9.25 -9.89 -10.29
C ILE A 145 10.06 -8.65 -9.92
N GLY A 146 11.01 -8.25 -10.76
CA GLY A 146 11.94 -7.15 -10.47
C GLY A 146 11.29 -5.79 -10.23
N SER A 147 10.01 -5.62 -10.56
CA SER A 147 9.21 -4.41 -10.28
C SER A 147 8.40 -4.49 -8.97
N ALA A 148 8.30 -5.67 -8.34
CA ALA A 148 7.57 -5.84 -7.08
C ALA A 148 8.31 -5.15 -5.93
N ARG A 149 7.59 -4.37 -5.15
CA ARG A 149 8.09 -3.66 -3.97
C ARG A 149 7.21 -3.96 -2.76
N ILE A 150 7.71 -3.63 -1.59
CA ILE A 150 6.96 -3.50 -0.35
C ILE A 150 7.10 -2.08 0.18
N THR A 151 6.11 -1.65 0.95
CA THR A 151 6.20 -0.41 1.73
C THR A 151 5.89 -0.75 3.19
N PRO A 152 6.90 -1.15 3.98
CA PRO A 152 6.71 -1.38 5.41
C PRO A 152 6.23 -0.12 6.13
N ALA A 153 5.46 -0.31 7.20
CA ALA A 153 5.09 0.76 8.09
C ALA A 153 5.15 0.31 9.55
N LEU A 154 5.68 1.20 10.40
CA LEU A 154 5.78 1.04 11.84
C LEU A 154 4.67 1.87 12.50
N PHE A 155 3.91 1.26 13.41
CA PHE A 155 3.00 1.99 14.27
C PHE A 155 3.80 2.82 15.28
N ALA A 156 3.62 4.14 15.26
CA ALA A 156 4.38 5.09 16.07
C ALA A 156 3.62 5.58 17.31
N GLY A 157 2.35 5.20 17.46
CA GLY A 157 1.49 5.59 18.57
C GLY A 157 0.15 6.14 18.11
N HIS A 158 -0.64 6.66 19.05
CA HIS A 158 -1.98 7.16 18.79
C HIS A 158 -2.35 8.32 19.73
N LEU A 159 -3.39 9.08 19.36
CA LEU A 159 -4.02 10.15 20.16
C LEU A 159 -5.08 9.59 21.11
#